data_AF-A0A2S9I7C1-F1
#
_entry.id   AF-A0A2S9I7C1-F1
#
_cell.length_a   1.000
_cell.length_b   1.000
_cell.length_c   1.000
_cell.angle_alpha   90.00
_cell.angle_beta   90.00
_cell.angle_gamma   90.00
#
_symmetry.space_group_name_H-M   'P 1'
#
loop_
_entity.id
_entity.type
_entity.pdbx_description
1 polymer ?
#
loop_
_entity_poly.entity_id
_entity_poly.type
_entity_poly.pdbx_seq_one_letter_code
_entity_poly.pdbx_strand_id
1 'polypeptide(L)'
;MIDNESSKRNRVYLTVPYSLLEKVDMHVEKRLEDGESRDIANRSSFVIEMFKLGLRVYENKINKDDSEKNLDDKLELIAKNALINGFMIDALFGITKEVIDKSLVVRNASLLEPDWTKEMKQMVAGKLLEYFK
;
A
#
# COMPACT_ATOMS: atom_id res chain seq x y z
N MET A 1 18.45 35.16 -3.55
CA MET A 1 17.74 35.51 -2.29
C MET A 1 17.29 34.21 -1.64
N ILE A 2 18.19 33.51 -0.94
CA ILE A 2 17.91 32.22 -0.28
C ILE A 2 18.72 32.22 1.01
N ASP A 3 18.39 33.08 1.98
CA ASP A 3 19.19 33.19 3.22
C ASP A 3 18.41 33.81 4.39
N ASN A 4 17.13 33.47 4.58
CA ASN A 4 16.40 34.01 5.74
C ASN A 4 15.24 33.16 6.30
N GLU A 5 15.11 31.89 5.92
CA GLU A 5 14.05 31.04 6.52
C GLU A 5 14.47 30.40 7.83
N SER A 6 15.75 30.09 8.03
CA SER A 6 16.29 29.54 9.28
C SER A 6 16.18 30.49 10.48
N SER A 7 15.94 31.79 10.24
CA SER A 7 15.78 32.82 11.27
C SER A 7 14.33 33.04 11.73
N LYS A 8 13.35 32.45 11.04
CA LYS A 8 11.92 32.59 11.39
C LYS A 8 11.53 31.57 12.46
N ARG A 9 11.84 31.85 13.72
CA ARG A 9 11.34 31.06 14.86
C ARG A 9 9.89 31.43 15.13
N ASN A 10 8.99 30.46 15.00
CA ASN A 10 7.56 30.64 15.28
C ASN A 10 7.20 29.92 16.58
N ARG A 11 6.41 30.59 17.44
CA ARG A 11 5.81 29.98 18.63
C ARG A 11 4.40 29.51 18.28
N VAL A 12 4.07 28.28 18.67
CA VAL A 12 2.76 27.67 18.43
C VAL A 12 2.12 27.42 19.79
N TYR A 13 0.87 27.89 19.95
CA TYR A 13 0.04 27.63 21.13
C TYR A 13 -1.17 26.80 20.69
N LEU A 14 -1.37 25.65 21.32
CA LEU A 14 -2.42 24.70 20.99
C LEU A 14 -3.13 24.29 22.28
N THR A 15 -4.46 24.22 22.23
CA THR A 15 -5.26 23.61 23.29
C THR A 15 -5.37 22.12 23.01
N VAL A 16 -4.94 21.29 23.96
CA VAL A 16 -4.98 19.83 23.84
C VAL A 16 -5.77 19.22 24.98
N PRO A 17 -6.44 18.07 24.78
CA PRO A 17 -7.07 17.32 25.86
C PRO A 17 -6.06 16.94 26.94
N TYR A 18 -6.52 16.93 28.20
CA TYR A 18 -5.67 16.60 29.35
C TYR A 18 -5.05 15.20 29.24
N SER A 19 -5.77 14.22 28.68
CA SER A 19 -5.28 12.86 28.45
C SER A 19 -4.05 12.77 27.54
N LEU A 20 -3.84 13.75 26.65
CA LEU A 20 -2.61 13.82 25.85
C LEU A 20 -1.46 14.43 26.66
N LEU A 21 -1.75 15.42 27.51
CA LEU A 21 -0.77 16.03 28.39
C LEU A 21 -0.21 15.00 29.38
N GLU A 22 -1.05 14.15 29.96
CA GLU A 22 -0.61 13.06 30.86
C GLU A 22 0.39 12.13 30.19
N LYS A 23 0.15 11.74 28.94
CA LYS A 23 1.07 10.89 28.18
C LYS A 23 2.40 11.59 27.92
N VAL A 24 2.37 12.88 27.58
CA VAL A 24 3.59 13.68 27.41
C VAL A 24 4.38 13.72 28.72
N ASP A 25 3.70 13.94 29.84
CA ASP A 25 4.34 14.00 31.16
C ASP A 25 4.99 12.68 31.54
N MET A 26 4.31 11.55 31.34
CA MET A 26 4.90 10.22 31.57
C MET A 26 6.19 10.00 30.77
N HIS A 27 6.23 10.45 29.51
CA HIS A 27 7.43 10.30 28.67
C HIS A 27 8.55 11.26 29.07
N VAL A 28 8.22 12.48 29.47
CA VAL A 28 9.20 13.46 29.96
C VAL A 28 9.81 12.99 31.28
N GLU A 29 8.98 12.48 32.20
CA GLU A 29 9.44 11.94 33.49
C GLU A 29 10.39 10.77 33.28
N LYS A 30 10.06 9.84 32.38
CA LYS A 30 10.95 8.72 32.04
C LYS A 30 12.32 9.18 31.51
N ARG A 31 12.36 10.21 30.65
CA ARG A 31 13.63 10.77 30.17
C ARG A 31 14.47 11.38 31.30
N LEU A 32 13.82 11.99 32.28
CA LEU A 32 14.49 12.50 33.47
C LEU A 32 15.02 11.37 34.36
N GLU A 33 14.27 10.27 34.49
CA GLU A 33 14.73 9.05 35.19
C GLU A 33 15.95 8.42 34.50
N ASP A 34 16.00 8.45 33.16
CA ASP A 34 17.14 7.99 32.36
C ASP A 34 18.38 8.92 32.48
N GLY A 35 18.28 10.02 33.23
CA GLY A 35 19.39 10.93 33.53
C GLY A 35 19.54 12.10 32.55
N GLU A 36 18.56 12.36 31.67
CA GLU A 36 18.59 13.54 30.80
C GLU A 36 18.42 14.84 31.62
N SER A 37 19.09 15.91 31.17
CA SER A 37 18.94 17.23 31.78
C SER A 37 17.52 17.79 31.55
N ARG A 38 17.00 18.52 32.53
CA ARG A 38 15.71 19.24 32.46
C ARG A 38 15.61 20.23 31.30
N ASP A 39 16.74 20.74 30.81
CA ASP A 39 16.77 21.64 29.66
C ASP A 39 16.38 20.92 28.36
N ILE A 40 16.65 19.61 28.28
CA ILE A 40 16.40 18.78 27.10
C ILE A 40 15.09 17.99 27.29
N ALA A 41 14.94 17.34 28.44
CA ALA A 41 13.76 16.58 28.83
C ALA A 41 12.66 17.51 29.38
N ASN A 42 12.03 18.26 28.48
CA ASN A 42 10.86 19.07 28.80
C ASN A 42 9.72 18.85 27.80
N ARG A 43 8.50 19.22 28.20
CA ARG A 43 7.27 19.04 27.40
C ARG A 43 7.40 19.63 25.99
N SER A 44 7.96 20.84 25.88
CA SER A 44 8.07 21.55 24.60
C SER A 44 9.01 20.81 23.65
N SER A 45 10.17 20.38 24.12
CA SER A 45 11.12 19.58 23.35
C SER A 45 10.49 18.27 22.86
N PHE A 46 9.83 17.55 23.77
CA PHE A 46 9.15 16.29 23.44
C PHE A 46 8.03 16.48 22.41
N VAL A 47 7.17 17.49 22.60
CA VAL A 47 6.06 17.77 21.67
C VAL A 47 6.57 18.18 20.30
N ILE A 48 7.67 18.94 20.22
CA ILE A 48 8.29 19.30 18.94
C ILE A 48 8.84 18.06 18.22
N GLU A 49 9.47 17.14 18.93
CA GLU A 49 9.94 15.87 18.35
C GLU A 49 8.77 15.04 17.80
N MET A 50 7.69 14.91 18.57
CA MET A 50 6.49 14.18 18.15
C MET A 50 5.79 14.87 16.98
N PHE A 51 5.78 16.20 16.96
CA PHE A 51 5.21 16.97 15.85
C PHE A 51 5.99 16.73 14.55
N LYS A 52 7.34 16.77 14.59
CA LYS A 52 8.19 16.45 13.43
C LYS A 52 7.97 15.02 12.94
N LEU A 53 7.83 14.07 13.86
CA LEU A 53 7.54 12.67 13.51
C LEU A 53 6.16 12.55 12.85
N GLY A 54 5.14 13.21 13.41
CA GLY A 54 3.78 13.25 12.86
C GLY A 54 3.74 13.81 11.44
N LEU A 55 4.46 14.91 11.17
CA LEU A 55 4.58 15.48 9.83
C LEU A 55 5.22 14.49 8.86
N ARG A 56 6.32 13.86 9.24
CA ARG A 56 7.00 12.85 8.40
C ARG A 56 6.08 11.67 8.07
N VAL A 57 5.30 11.19 9.03
CA VAL A 57 4.33 10.10 8.80
C VAL A 57 3.21 10.55 7.88
N TYR A 58 2.70 11.77 8.06
CA TYR A 58 1.64 12.32 7.21
C TYR A 58 2.10 12.52 5.76
N GLU A 59 3.28 13.09 5.54
CA GLU A 59 3.89 13.24 4.21
C GLU A 59 4.13 11.87 3.55
N ASN A 60 4.65 10.90 4.30
CA ASN A 60 4.83 9.53 3.80
C ASN A 60 3.51 8.85 3.46
N LYS A 61 2.42 9.17 4.17
CA LYS A 61 1.09 8.65 3.84
C LYS A 61 0.58 9.23 2.53
N ILE A 62 0.64 10.55 2.36
CA ILE A 62 0.24 11.22 1.11
C ILE A 62 1.05 10.69 -0.07
N ASN A 63 2.37 10.59 0.07
CA ASN A 63 3.24 10.10 -0.99
C ASN A 63 3.00 8.61 -1.31
N LYS A 64 2.42 7.83 -0.39
CA LYS A 64 2.01 6.44 -0.63
C LYS A 64 0.61 6.34 -1.22
N ASP A 65 -0.32 7.23 -0.88
CA ASP A 65 -1.68 7.25 -1.43
C ASP A 65 -1.67 7.51 -2.95
N ASP A 66 -0.68 8.25 -3.49
CA ASP A 66 -0.44 8.35 -4.95
C ASP A 66 -0.06 7.00 -5.62
N SER A 67 0.31 5.99 -4.82
CA SER A 67 0.62 4.63 -5.28
C SER A 67 -0.40 3.58 -4.83
N GLU A 68 -1.35 3.95 -3.96
CA GLU A 68 -2.41 3.04 -3.53
C GLU A 68 -3.45 2.92 -4.63
N LYS A 69 -3.33 1.84 -5.42
CA LYS A 69 -4.39 1.35 -6.29
C LYS A 69 -5.73 1.42 -5.53
N ASN A 70 -6.72 2.05 -6.17
CA ASN A 70 -8.04 2.24 -5.58
C ASN A 70 -8.66 0.87 -5.25
N LEU A 71 -9.66 0.82 -4.37
CA LEU A 71 -10.36 -0.42 -4.04
C LEU A 71 -10.87 -1.12 -5.30
N ASP A 72 -11.39 -0.35 -6.26
CA ASP A 72 -11.86 -0.85 -7.54
C ASP A 72 -10.73 -1.46 -8.38
N ASP A 73 -9.54 -0.83 -8.44
CA ASP A 73 -8.37 -1.39 -9.13
C ASP A 73 -7.93 -2.72 -8.50
N LYS A 74 -8.01 -2.82 -7.17
CA LYS A 74 -7.70 -4.06 -6.43
C LYS A 74 -8.73 -5.14 -6.74
N LEU A 75 -10.01 -4.80 -6.80
CA LEU A 75 -11.09 -5.73 -7.15
C LEU A 75 -11.00 -6.18 -8.60
N GLU A 76 -10.68 -5.29 -9.54
CA GLU A 76 -10.45 -5.62 -10.94
C GLU A 76 -9.28 -6.60 -11.10
N LEU A 77 -8.17 -6.38 -10.37
CA LEU A 77 -7.03 -7.29 -10.35
C LEU A 77 -7.39 -8.69 -9.85
N ILE A 78 -8.20 -8.78 -8.80
CA ILE A 78 -8.67 -10.05 -8.24
C ILE A 78 -9.58 -10.76 -9.25
N ALA A 79 -10.55 -10.05 -9.81
CA ALA A 79 -11.47 -10.60 -10.81
C ALA A 79 -10.72 -11.10 -12.05
N LYS A 80 -9.76 -10.32 -12.54
CA LYS A 80 -8.90 -10.69 -13.67
C LYS A 80 -8.09 -11.96 -13.39
N ASN A 81 -7.48 -12.07 -12.21
CA ASN A 81 -6.72 -13.26 -11.82
C ASN A 81 -7.63 -14.49 -11.66
N ALA A 82 -8.83 -14.32 -11.08
CA ALA A 82 -9.79 -15.41 -10.94
C ALA A 82 -10.27 -15.93 -12.30
N LEU A 83 -10.58 -15.03 -13.24
CA LEU A 83 -11.00 -15.39 -14.59
C LEU A 83 -9.89 -16.09 -15.38
N ILE A 84 -8.66 -15.56 -15.35
CA ILE A 84 -7.51 -16.18 -16.04
C ILE A 84 -7.26 -17.59 -15.48
N ASN A 85 -7.30 -17.75 -14.16
CA ASN A 85 -7.12 -19.06 -13.55
C ASN A 85 -8.26 -20.02 -13.92
N GLY A 86 -9.50 -19.55 -13.95
CA GLY A 86 -10.64 -20.35 -14.41
C GLY A 86 -10.44 -20.86 -15.84
N PHE A 87 -10.08 -19.97 -16.76
CA PHE A 87 -9.79 -20.33 -18.15
C PHE A 87 -8.61 -21.30 -18.29
N MET A 88 -7.53 -21.08 -17.55
CA MET A 88 -6.37 -21.99 -17.55
C MET A 88 -6.73 -23.38 -17.01
N ILE A 89 -7.56 -23.44 -15.96
CA ILE A 89 -8.05 -24.70 -15.40
C ILE A 89 -8.97 -25.42 -16.39
N ASP A 90 -9.89 -24.72 -17.04
CA ASP A 90 -10.77 -25.32 -18.06
C ASP A 90 -9.98 -25.85 -19.25
N ALA A 91 -8.96 -25.11 -19.70
CA ALA A 91 -8.05 -25.58 -20.75
C ALA A 91 -7.28 -26.85 -20.32
N LEU A 92 -6.78 -26.90 -19.08
CA LEU A 92 -6.13 -28.08 -18.52
C LEU A 92 -7.09 -29.27 -18.38
N PHE A 93 -8.34 -29.04 -17.98
CA PHE A 93 -9.37 -30.08 -17.90
C PHE A 93 -9.78 -30.62 -19.27
N GLY A 94 -9.93 -29.76 -20.27
CA GLY A 94 -10.19 -30.17 -21.65
C GLY A 94 -9.10 -31.10 -22.18
N ILE A 95 -7.84 -30.70 -22.02
CA ILE A 95 -6.68 -31.49 -22.44
C ILE A 95 -6.61 -32.84 -21.70
N THR A 96 -6.92 -32.88 -20.40
CA THR A 96 -6.87 -34.14 -19.63
C THR A 96 -8.03 -35.08 -19.92
N LYS A 97 -9.18 -34.58 -20.37
CA LYS A 97 -10.36 -35.40 -20.71
C LYS A 97 -10.28 -36.01 -22.10
N GLU A 98 -9.63 -35.35 -23.06
CA GLU A 98 -9.51 -35.83 -24.44
C GLU A 98 -8.36 -36.84 -24.66
N VAL A 99 -7.47 -37.01 -23.67
CA VAL A 99 -6.29 -37.88 -23.79
C VAL A 99 -6.47 -39.18 -23.00
N ILE A 100 -6.65 -40.31 -23.71
CA ILE A 100 -6.82 -41.64 -23.13
C ILE A 100 -5.47 -42.26 -22.67
N ASP A 101 -4.34 -41.81 -23.24
CA ASP A 101 -2.99 -42.28 -22.87
C ASP A 101 -2.18 -41.19 -22.17
N LYS A 102 -1.98 -41.35 -20.86
CA LYS A 102 -1.26 -40.41 -19.99
C LYS A 102 0.22 -40.21 -20.35
N SER A 103 0.78 -41.06 -21.21
CA SER A 103 2.19 -40.95 -21.67
C SER A 103 2.38 -39.98 -22.85
N LEU A 104 1.30 -39.62 -23.56
CA LEU A 104 1.31 -38.71 -24.72
C LEU A 104 1.10 -37.23 -24.36
N VAL A 105 1.07 -36.89 -23.08
CA VAL A 105 0.90 -35.50 -22.62
C VAL A 105 2.20 -34.70 -22.88
N VAL A 106 2.38 -34.23 -24.13
CA VAL A 106 3.36 -33.20 -24.48
C VAL A 106 2.63 -31.92 -24.88
N ARG A 107 2.49 -31.05 -23.87
CA ARG A 107 2.41 -29.57 -23.87
C ARG A 107 1.92 -28.89 -25.16
N ASN A 108 0.63 -28.54 -25.17
CA ASN A 108 0.11 -27.25 -25.67
C ASN A 108 0.70 -26.70 -26.99
N ALA A 109 0.39 -27.32 -28.13
CA ALA A 109 0.66 -26.69 -29.43
C ALA A 109 -0.17 -25.40 -29.63
N SER A 110 -1.38 -25.33 -29.05
CA SER A 110 -2.27 -24.18 -29.13
C SER A 110 -1.91 -23.01 -28.18
N LEU A 111 -1.19 -23.25 -27.07
CA LEU A 111 -0.63 -22.14 -26.27
C LEU A 111 0.67 -21.57 -26.85
N LEU A 112 1.22 -22.20 -27.90
CA LEU A 112 2.40 -21.71 -28.63
C LEU A 112 2.01 -20.82 -29.81
N GLU A 113 0.71 -20.61 -30.07
CA GLU A 113 0.27 -19.69 -31.09
C GLU A 113 0.57 -18.23 -30.67
N PRO A 114 1.24 -17.43 -31.51
CA PRO A 114 1.66 -16.07 -31.15
C PRO A 114 0.51 -15.16 -30.71
N ASP A 115 -0.69 -15.40 -31.24
CA ASP A 115 -1.87 -14.55 -31.03
C ASP A 115 -2.74 -14.98 -29.83
N TRP A 116 -2.51 -16.15 -29.22
CA TRP A 116 -3.32 -16.66 -28.10
C TRP A 116 -3.37 -15.67 -26.92
N THR A 117 -2.23 -15.05 -26.61
CA THR A 117 -2.13 -14.05 -25.52
C THR A 117 -2.96 -12.79 -25.82
N LYS A 118 -3.09 -12.42 -27.10
CA LYS A 118 -3.86 -11.25 -27.55
C LYS A 118 -5.35 -11.54 -27.52
N GLU A 119 -5.77 -12.72 -27.97
CA GLU A 119 -7.15 -13.17 -27.95
C GLU A 119 -7.68 -13.33 -26.52
N MET A 120 -6.89 -13.93 -25.63
CA MET A 120 -7.22 -14.02 -24.20
C MET A 120 -7.38 -12.66 -23.54
N LYS A 121 -6.49 -11.71 -23.83
CA LYS A 121 -6.62 -10.34 -23.32
C LYS A 121 -7.89 -9.64 -23.81
N GLN A 122 -8.29 -9.86 -25.06
CA GLN A 122 -9.54 -9.29 -25.60
C GLN A 122 -10.79 -9.92 -24.99
N MET A 123 -10.83 -11.25 -24.80
CA MET A 123 -11.96 -11.91 -24.15
C MET A 123 -12.12 -11.49 -22.69
N VAL A 124 -11.01 -11.39 -21.94
CA VAL A 124 -11.04 -10.95 -20.55
C VAL A 124 -11.48 -9.48 -20.45
N ALA A 125 -11.00 -8.61 -21.33
CA ALA A 125 -11.44 -7.21 -21.38
C ALA A 125 -12.94 -7.07 -21.70
N GLY A 126 -13.46 -7.87 -22.63
CA GLY A 126 -14.88 -7.88 -22.97
C GLY A 126 -15.77 -8.29 -21.78
N LYS A 127 -15.40 -9.35 -21.06
CA LYS A 127 -16.14 -9.76 -19.85
C LYS A 127 -16.03 -8.74 -18.71
N LEU A 128 -14.88 -8.09 -18.54
CA LEU A 128 -14.73 -7.05 -17.51
C LEU A 128 -15.68 -5.87 -17.75
N LEU A 129 -15.88 -5.46 -19.01
CA LEU A 129 -16.84 -4.40 -19.38
C LEU A 129 -18.31 -4.77 -19.11
N GLU A 130 -18.66 -6.05 -19.06
CA GLU A 130 -20.01 -6.50 -18.70
C GLU A 130 -20.29 -6.37 -17.20
N TYR A 131 -19.27 -6.53 -16.36
CA TYR A 131 -19.40 -6.50 -14.90
C TYR A 131 -19.08 -5.13 -14.29
N PHE A 132 -18.24 -4.34 -14.94
CA PHE A 132 -17.76 -3.05 -14.46
C PHE A 132 -18.00 -2.01 -15.57
N LYS A 133 -19.06 -1.19 -15.40
CA LYS A 133 -19.38 -0.06 -16.29
C LYS A 133 -18.60 1.19 -15.91
#